data_AF-A0A0Q4PGP2-F1
#
_entry.id   AF-A0A0Q4PGP2-F1
#
_cell.length_a   1.000
_cell.length_b   1.000
_cell.length_c   1.000
_cell.angle_alpha   90.00
_cell.angle_beta   90.00
_cell.angle_gamma   90.00
#
_symmetry.space_group_name_H-M   'P 1'
#
loop_
_entity.id
_entity.type
_entity.pdbx_description
1 polymer ?
#
loop_
_entity_poly.entity_id
_entity_poly.type
_entity_poly.pdbx_seq_one_letter_code
_entity_poly.pdbx_strand_id
1 'polypeptide(L)'
;MRAAFIIAALGDDVPLHIVNAIHDLDARAYRSNEALRLNEAQTYLRLRDAVKSAGSEAAFAKKIGITRQSMSDIMNSRRPMPPSVLKAIGLREVKSRVYAPLEI
;
A
#
# COMPACT_ATOMS: atom_id res chain seq x y z
N MET A 1 -1.12 10.89 -8.30
CA MET A 1 -0.34 11.39 -9.46
C MET A 1 -0.14 10.25 -10.48
N ARG A 2 -1.20 9.83 -11.21
CA ARG A 2 -1.07 8.87 -12.32
C ARG A 2 -1.97 9.19 -13.51
N ALA A 3 -3.18 9.72 -13.32
CA ALA A 3 -4.10 10.00 -14.44
C ALA A 3 -3.69 11.17 -15.35
N ALA A 4 -3.19 12.27 -14.80
CA ALA A 4 -2.76 13.43 -15.61
C ALA A 4 -1.62 13.09 -16.61
N PHE A 5 -0.80 12.08 -16.31
CA PHE A 5 0.28 11.64 -17.18
C PHE A 5 -0.23 10.80 -18.37
N ILE A 6 -1.36 10.11 -18.22
CA ILE A 6 -1.95 9.27 -19.27
C ILE A 6 -2.71 10.13 -20.28
N ILE A 7 -3.42 11.17 -19.83
CA ILE A 7 -4.15 12.08 -20.73
C ILE A 7 -3.16 12.86 -21.63
N ALA A 8 -2.05 13.34 -21.07
CA ALA A 8 -1.02 14.03 -21.85
C ALA A 8 -0.28 13.13 -22.87
N ALA A 9 -0.30 11.80 -22.68
CA ALA A 9 0.36 10.84 -23.57
C ALA A 9 -0.53 10.38 -24.74
N LEU A 10 -1.84 10.66 -24.70
CA LEU A 10 -2.82 10.16 -25.68
C LEU A 10 -3.21 11.19 -26.76
N GLY A 11 -2.64 12.40 -26.72
CA GLY A 11 -2.90 13.47 -27.70
C GLY A 11 -4.26 14.16 -27.52
N ASP A 12 -4.47 15.28 -28.20
CA ASP A 12 -5.64 16.16 -28.01
C ASP A 12 -6.97 15.58 -28.53
N ASP A 13 -6.96 14.41 -29.18
CA ASP A 13 -8.12 13.77 -29.82
C ASP A 13 -8.79 12.68 -28.96
N VAL A 14 -8.60 12.69 -27.64
CA VAL A 14 -9.28 11.74 -26.75
C VAL A 14 -10.75 12.15 -26.57
N PRO A 15 -11.73 11.30 -26.96
CA PRO A 15 -13.13 11.64 -26.81
C PRO A 15 -13.51 11.92 -25.36
N LEU A 16 -14.32 12.96 -25.12
CA LEU A 16 -14.71 13.41 -23.77
C LEU A 16 -15.28 12.31 -22.87
N HIS A 17 -15.96 11.30 -23.46
CA HIS A 17 -16.50 10.17 -22.70
C HIS A 17 -15.42 9.24 -22.13
N ILE A 18 -14.26 9.13 -22.79
CA ILE A 18 -13.09 8.40 -22.28
C ILE A 18 -12.43 9.19 -21.16
N VAL A 19 -12.31 10.51 -21.29
CA VAL A 19 -11.80 11.40 -20.24
C VAL A 19 -12.69 11.33 -18.99
N ASN A 20 -14.01 11.39 -19.17
CA ASN A 20 -14.97 11.24 -18.08
C ASN A 20 -14.91 9.85 -17.44
N ALA A 21 -14.77 8.77 -18.24
CA ALA A 21 -14.59 7.42 -17.71
C ALA A 21 -13.30 7.29 -16.89
N ILE A 22 -12.19 7.91 -17.30
CA ILE A 22 -10.94 7.93 -16.52
C ILE A 22 -11.14 8.70 -15.21
N HIS A 23 -11.82 9.85 -15.24
CA HIS A 23 -12.13 10.60 -14.02
C HIS A 23 -13.05 9.82 -13.07
N ASP A 24 -14.04 9.11 -13.60
CA ASP A 24 -14.93 8.25 -12.81
C ASP A 24 -14.21 7.04 -12.23
N LEU A 25 -13.25 6.45 -12.97
CA LEU A 25 -12.38 5.39 -12.48
C LEU A 25 -11.46 5.91 -11.36
N ASP A 26 -10.93 7.12 -11.48
CA ASP A 26 -10.14 7.78 -10.43
C ASP A 26 -11.01 8.12 -9.20
N ALA A 27 -12.24 8.57 -9.38
CA ALA A 27 -13.18 8.87 -8.29
C ALA A 27 -13.66 7.60 -7.58
N ARG A 28 -13.83 6.49 -8.30
CA ARG A 28 -14.08 5.15 -7.73
C ARG A 28 -12.84 4.63 -7.00
N ALA A 29 -11.64 4.86 -7.54
CA ALA A 29 -10.37 4.55 -6.89
C ALA A 29 -10.15 5.38 -5.60
N TYR A 30 -10.71 6.59 -5.53
CA TYR A 30 -10.66 7.42 -4.33
C TYR A 30 -11.64 6.95 -3.25
N ARG A 31 -12.84 6.48 -3.62
CA ARG A 31 -13.79 5.84 -2.69
C ARG A 31 -13.30 4.49 -2.16
N SER A 32 -12.56 3.72 -2.96
CA SER A 32 -11.85 2.53 -2.48
C SER A 32 -10.58 2.85 -1.69
N ASN A 33 -10.14 4.11 -1.61
CA ASN A 33 -8.94 4.50 -0.87
C ASN A 33 -9.11 4.43 0.66
N GLU A 34 -10.35 4.48 1.16
CA GLU A 34 -10.66 4.15 2.55
C GLU A 34 -10.55 2.63 2.81
N ALA A 35 -10.89 1.81 1.81
CA ALA A 35 -10.67 0.35 1.81
C ALA A 35 -9.21 -0.07 1.52
N LEU A 36 -8.37 0.85 1.01
CA LEU A 36 -6.92 0.63 0.80
C LEU A 36 -6.08 0.90 2.05
N ARG A 37 -6.69 1.40 3.13
CA ARG A 37 -6.03 1.51 4.43
C ARG A 37 -6.02 0.14 5.10
N LEU A 38 -4.85 -0.50 5.07
CA LEU A 38 -4.65 -1.73 5.81
C LEU A 38 -4.43 -1.38 7.29
N ASN A 39 -5.16 -2.06 8.16
CA ASN A 39 -4.85 -2.08 9.58
C ASN A 39 -3.59 -2.94 9.83
N GLU A 40 -3.13 -2.97 11.08
CA GLU A 40 -1.91 -3.70 11.45
C GLU A 40 -2.00 -5.19 11.07
N ALA A 41 -3.10 -5.87 11.40
CA ALA A 41 -3.28 -7.30 11.09
C ALA A 41 -3.22 -7.58 9.57
N GLN A 42 -3.91 -6.75 8.77
CA GLN A 42 -3.89 -6.86 7.31
C GLN A 42 -2.50 -6.59 6.73
N THR A 43 -1.75 -5.68 7.34
CA THR A 43 -0.35 -5.38 6.97
C THR A 43 0.54 -6.60 7.21
N TYR A 44 0.38 -7.29 8.34
CA TYR A 44 1.11 -8.52 8.65
C TYR A 44 0.77 -9.68 7.72
N LEU A 45 -0.51 -9.83 7.32
CA LEU A 45 -0.90 -10.85 6.33
C LEU A 45 -0.21 -10.62 4.99
N ARG A 46 -0.19 -9.36 4.52
CA ARG A 46 0.50 -9.00 3.27
C ARG A 46 2.01 -9.25 3.36
N LEU A 47 2.61 -9.00 4.52
CA LEU A 47 4.02 -9.33 4.76
C LEU A 47 4.27 -10.84 4.69
N ARG A 48 3.41 -11.65 5.31
CA ARG A 48 3.49 -13.13 5.23
C ARG A 48 3.39 -13.64 3.80
N ASP A 49 2.49 -13.08 2.99
CA ASP A 49 2.36 -13.44 1.59
C ASP A 49 3.63 -13.10 0.80
N ALA A 50 4.18 -11.90 1.00
CA ALA A 50 5.44 -11.49 0.38
C ALA A 50 6.62 -12.39 0.76
N VAL A 51 6.70 -12.80 2.04
CA VAL A 51 7.69 -13.76 2.55
C VAL A 51 7.51 -15.13 1.90
N LYS A 52 6.27 -15.62 1.79
CA LYS A 52 5.95 -16.90 1.14
C LYS A 52 6.33 -16.88 -0.34
N SER A 53 6.03 -15.79 -1.06
CA SER A 53 6.45 -15.61 -2.46
C SER A 53 7.97 -15.52 -2.63
N ALA A 54 8.69 -15.05 -1.61
CA ALA A 54 10.16 -15.05 -1.59
C ALA A 54 10.75 -16.41 -1.15
N GLY A 55 9.92 -17.35 -0.68
CA GLY A 55 10.30 -18.69 -0.25
C GLY A 55 10.70 -18.81 1.22
N SER A 56 11.23 -17.77 1.85
CA SER A 56 11.51 -17.74 3.29
C SER A 56 11.70 -16.32 3.83
N GLU A 57 11.62 -16.15 5.15
CA GLU A 57 11.94 -14.87 5.82
C GLU A 57 13.38 -14.43 5.54
N ALA A 58 14.33 -15.37 5.53
CA ALA A 58 15.73 -15.08 5.23
C ALA A 58 15.92 -14.62 3.78
N ALA A 59 15.22 -15.25 2.83
CA ALA A 59 15.25 -14.85 1.42
C ALA A 59 14.62 -13.46 1.21
N PHE A 60 13.48 -13.20 1.84
CA PHE A 60 12.84 -11.88 1.79
C PHE A 60 13.70 -10.80 2.45
N ALA A 61 14.28 -11.07 3.62
CA ALA A 61 15.19 -10.16 4.32
C ALA A 61 16.40 -9.80 3.46
N LYS A 62 17.03 -10.81 2.82
CA LYS A 62 18.14 -10.59 1.88
C LYS A 62 17.72 -9.75 0.69
N LYS A 63 16.53 -10.00 0.12
CA LYS A 63 15.99 -9.24 -1.03
C LYS A 63 15.82 -7.75 -0.72
N ILE A 64 15.45 -7.41 0.51
CA ILE A 64 15.19 -6.00 0.91
C ILE A 64 16.35 -5.36 1.68
N GLY A 65 17.46 -6.09 1.87
CA GLY A 65 18.68 -5.58 2.51
C GLY A 65 18.61 -5.44 4.04
N ILE A 66 17.85 -6.30 4.74
CA ILE A 66 17.84 -6.33 6.22
C ILE A 66 18.34 -7.67 6.77
N THR A 67 18.67 -7.71 8.06
CA THR A 67 19.10 -8.94 8.72
C THR A 67 17.93 -9.89 8.96
N ARG A 68 18.20 -11.19 8.96
CA ARG A 68 17.20 -12.22 9.33
C ARG A 68 16.62 -11.98 10.72
N GLN A 69 17.46 -11.57 11.68
CA GLN A 69 17.01 -11.26 13.04
C GLN A 69 16.01 -10.10 13.05
N SER A 70 16.30 -9.00 12.33
CA SER A 70 15.34 -7.90 12.20
C SER A 70 14.03 -8.35 11.55
N MET A 71 14.07 -9.22 10.54
CA MET A 71 12.84 -9.78 9.96
C MET A 71 12.05 -10.61 10.97
N SER A 72 12.72 -11.48 11.73
CA SER A 72 12.09 -12.29 12.78
C SER A 72 11.47 -11.42 13.87
N ASP A 73 12.15 -10.37 14.31
CA ASP A 73 11.63 -9.44 15.31
C ASP A 73 10.39 -8.70 14.82
N ILE A 74 10.35 -8.35 13.53
CA ILE A 74 9.18 -7.77 12.88
C ILE A 74 8.05 -8.79 12.84
N MET A 75 8.29 -10.01 12.33
CA MET A 75 7.26 -11.05 12.17
C MET A 75 6.62 -11.49 13.49
N ASN A 76 7.35 -11.36 14.60
CA ASN A 76 6.87 -11.64 15.95
C ASN A 76 6.36 -10.39 16.69
N SER A 77 6.17 -9.28 15.99
CA SER A 77 5.69 -7.99 16.55
C SER A 77 6.54 -7.43 17.69
N ARG A 78 7.78 -7.89 17.85
CA ARG A 78 8.75 -7.36 18.83
C ARG A 78 9.33 -6.02 18.36
N ARG A 79 9.22 -5.74 17.07
CA ARG A 79 9.63 -4.49 16.45
C ARG A 79 8.55 -4.01 15.47
N PRO A 80 8.20 -2.72 15.44
CA PRO A 80 7.29 -2.18 14.43
C PRO A 80 7.90 -2.32 13.03
N MET A 81 7.04 -2.46 12.02
CA MET A 81 7.47 -2.52 10.62
C MET A 81 8.11 -1.19 10.19
N PRO A 82 9.41 -1.19 9.83
CA PRO A 82 10.06 0.03 9.38
C PRO A 82 9.56 0.43 7.97
N PRO A 83 9.69 1.70 7.58
CA PRO A 83 9.27 2.19 6.27
C PRO A 83 9.87 1.43 5.08
N SER A 84 11.09 0.90 5.22
CA SER A 84 11.73 0.08 4.17
C SER A 84 10.97 -1.23 3.89
N VAL A 85 10.47 -1.88 4.94
CA VAL A 85 9.68 -3.11 4.84
C VAL A 85 8.30 -2.81 4.28
N LEU A 86 7.64 -1.74 4.77
CA LEU A 86 6.36 -1.28 4.22
C LEU A 86 6.47 -0.98 2.72
N LYS A 87 7.52 -0.26 2.31
CA LYS A 87 7.79 0.04 0.89
C LYS A 87 7.98 -1.25 0.08
N ALA A 88 8.69 -2.24 0.61
CA ALA A 88 8.92 -3.52 -0.06
C ALA A 88 7.63 -4.33 -0.30
N ILE A 89 6.60 -4.15 0.54
CA ILE A 89 5.28 -4.78 0.36
C ILE A 89 4.25 -3.86 -0.32
N GLY A 90 4.71 -2.72 -0.86
CA GLY A 90 3.89 -1.77 -1.61
C GLY A 90 3.02 -0.87 -0.75
N LEU A 91 3.39 -0.68 0.52
CA LEU A 91 2.65 0.12 1.49
C LEU A 91 3.44 1.36 1.93
N ARG A 92 2.70 2.32 2.47
CA ARG A 92 3.25 3.49 3.15
C ARG A 92 2.41 3.75 4.39
N GLU A 93 3.05 4.04 5.51
CA GLU A 93 2.35 4.41 6.75
C GLU A 93 1.62 5.74 6.56
N VAL A 94 0.35 5.79 6.95
CA VAL A 94 -0.47 7.00 6.94
C VAL A 94 -1.09 7.14 8.32
N LYS A 95 -0.74 8.22 9.04
CA LYS A 95 -1.37 8.55 10.32
C LYS A 95 -2.80 9.02 10.05
N SER A 96 -3.79 8.24 10.49
CA SER A 96 -5.19 8.65 10.47
C SER A 96 -5.59 9.16 11.85
N ARG A 97 -6.22 10.34 11.93
CA ARG A 97 -6.94 10.76 13.14
C ARG A 97 -8.32 10.10 13.10
N VAL A 98 -8.58 9.21 14.05
CA VAL A 98 -9.92 8.64 14.26
C VAL A 98 -10.59 9.45 15.37
N TYR A 99 -11.78 9.95 15.09
CA TYR A 99 -12.61 10.66 16.06
C TYR A 99 -13.76 9.74 16.47
N ALA A 100 -14.00 9.61 17.77
CA ALA A 100 -15.15 8.90 18.31
C ALA A 100 -16.25 9.92 18.68
N PRO A 101 -17.54 9.57 18.54
CA PRO A 101 -18.62 10.42 19.01
C PRO A 101 -18.53 10.61 20.52
N LEU A 102 -18.73 11.84 20.97
CA LEU A 102 -18.97 12.14 22.37
C LEU A 102 -20.43 11.78 22.65
N GLU A 103 -20.67 10.76 23.48
CA GLU A 103 -21.97 10.60 24.11
C GLU A 103 -22.10 11.73 25.14
N ILE A 104 -22.98 12.69 24.84
CA ILE A 104 -23.35 13.80 25.73
C ILE A 104 -24.73 13.50 26.30
#